data_AF-A0A3Q1BWK0-F1
#
_entry.id   AF-A0A3Q1BWK0-F1
#
_cell.length_a   1.000
_cell.length_b   1.000
_cell.length_c   1.000
_cell.angle_alpha   90.00
_cell.angle_beta   90.00
_cell.angle_gamma   90.00
#
_symmetry.space_group_name_H-M   'P 1'
#
loop_
_entity.id
_entity.type
_entity.pdbx_description
1 polymer ?
#
loop_
_entity_poly.entity_id
_entity_poly.type
_entity_poly.pdbx_seq_one_letter_code
_entity_poly.pdbx_strand_id
1 'polypeptide(L)'
;MAAQKINEAHEHIAKAEKCLKTSLTKWKPDYDSAASEYAKAAVCFKNAKQYEQAKDAYLKEAEYHTENKTAIEQAGMMMKEQKKMPEAIQYIEKACMMYMENGTPDTAAMALDRAGKLIEPINLEKAVDLYQKAAGVFENEDRLRQAVELLGKASRLLVRLKRLDEAAVALQKEKNMYKEIENFPMCFKKTTAQVLIHLHRGDYVAADKCVRESYSLPGYSGSEDCVAMETLLQGYDEQDEDQVYRVCNSPLLKYMDNDVSTADPGSASHMTSVFQCVLLRDFRCG
;
A
#
# COMPACT_ATOMS: atom_id res chain seq x y z
N MET A 1 29.91 -17.75 -21.27
CA MET A 1 29.39 -17.66 -19.88
C MET A 1 27.91 -18.02 -19.76
N ALA A 2 26.98 -17.34 -20.48
CA ALA A 2 25.55 -17.62 -20.35
C ALA A 2 25.16 -19.08 -20.69
N ALA A 3 25.65 -19.62 -21.81
CA ALA A 3 25.36 -21.01 -22.22
C ALA A 3 25.85 -22.05 -21.20
N GLN A 4 27.02 -21.82 -20.59
CA GLN A 4 27.55 -22.69 -19.55
C GLN A 4 26.65 -22.69 -18.30
N LYS A 5 26.17 -21.50 -17.88
CA LYS A 5 25.25 -21.38 -16.75
C LYS A 5 23.89 -22.01 -17.02
N ILE A 6 23.40 -21.97 -18.27
CA ILE A 6 22.18 -22.66 -18.67
C ILE A 6 22.35 -24.18 -18.61
N ASN A 7 23.50 -24.71 -19.03
CA ASN A 7 23.78 -26.15 -18.93
C ASN A 7 23.89 -26.60 -17.46
N GLU A 8 24.63 -25.86 -16.63
CA GLU A 8 24.70 -26.10 -15.18
C GLU A 8 23.30 -26.09 -14.54
N ALA A 9 22.41 -25.18 -14.96
CA ALA A 9 21.04 -25.13 -14.46
C ALA A 9 20.23 -26.38 -14.82
N HIS A 10 20.33 -26.88 -16.06
CA HIS A 10 19.67 -28.12 -16.47
C HIS A 10 20.22 -29.36 -15.75
N GLU A 11 21.52 -29.40 -15.45
CA GLU A 11 22.11 -30.47 -14.63
C GLU A 11 21.52 -30.48 -13.22
N HIS A 12 21.34 -29.31 -12.61
CA HIS A 12 20.69 -29.18 -11.31
C HIS A 12 19.21 -29.59 -11.36
N ILE A 13 18.46 -29.25 -12.42
CA ILE A 13 17.09 -29.75 -12.62
C ILE A 13 17.08 -31.29 -12.68
N ALA A 14 17.97 -31.89 -13.45
CA ALA A 14 18.03 -33.36 -13.59
C ALA A 14 18.37 -34.04 -12.26
N LYS A 15 19.23 -33.43 -11.44
CA LYS A 15 19.53 -33.91 -10.08
C LYS A 15 18.31 -33.79 -9.17
N ALA A 16 17.59 -32.66 -9.21
CA ALA A 16 16.36 -32.48 -8.44
C ALA A 16 15.30 -33.54 -8.78
N GLU A 17 15.05 -33.78 -10.07
CA GLU A 17 14.11 -34.80 -10.53
C GLU A 17 14.52 -36.22 -10.12
N LYS A 18 15.83 -36.50 -10.07
CA LYS A 18 16.34 -37.77 -9.56
C LYS A 18 16.10 -37.94 -8.06
N CYS A 19 16.21 -36.86 -7.28
CA CYS A 19 15.88 -36.87 -5.84
C CYS A 19 14.41 -37.16 -5.58
N LEU A 20 13.52 -36.73 -6.47
CA LEU A 20 12.07 -36.95 -6.39
C LEU A 20 11.63 -38.38 -6.76
N LYS A 21 12.44 -39.11 -7.54
CA LYS A 21 12.12 -40.50 -7.92
C LYS A 21 12.22 -41.44 -6.72
N THR A 22 11.18 -42.24 -6.52
CA THR A 22 11.18 -43.38 -5.59
C THR A 22 11.77 -44.63 -6.26
N SER A 23 12.43 -45.48 -5.48
CA SER A 23 13.01 -46.75 -5.92
C SER A 23 12.67 -47.86 -4.94
N LEU A 24 12.98 -49.13 -5.28
CA LEU A 24 12.77 -50.29 -4.40
C LEU A 24 13.46 -50.14 -3.01
N THR A 25 14.45 -49.25 -2.90
CA THR A 25 15.15 -48.93 -1.64
C THR A 25 14.76 -47.58 -1.05
N LYS A 26 14.03 -46.71 -1.79
CA LYS A 26 13.63 -45.37 -1.38
C LYS A 26 12.13 -45.17 -1.62
N TRP A 27 11.35 -45.37 -0.57
CA TRP A 27 9.88 -45.36 -0.61
C TRP A 27 9.27 -43.96 -0.53
N LYS A 28 10.04 -42.94 -0.11
CA LYS A 28 9.62 -41.54 -0.03
C LYS A 28 10.54 -40.66 -0.87
N PRO A 29 10.01 -39.75 -1.73
CA PRO A 29 10.81 -38.73 -2.40
C PRO A 29 11.61 -37.88 -1.41
N ASP A 30 12.81 -37.46 -1.81
CA ASP A 30 13.61 -36.53 -1.01
C ASP A 30 13.34 -35.11 -1.49
N TYR A 31 12.36 -34.49 -0.83
CA TYR A 31 11.88 -33.16 -1.16
C TYR A 31 12.89 -32.07 -0.80
N ASP A 32 13.60 -32.21 0.32
CA ASP A 32 14.60 -31.23 0.78
C ASP A 32 15.77 -31.14 -0.20
N SER A 33 16.32 -32.29 -0.61
CA SER A 33 17.40 -32.32 -1.60
C SER A 33 16.92 -31.83 -2.97
N ALA A 34 15.68 -32.14 -3.36
CA ALA A 34 15.11 -31.64 -4.61
C ALA A 34 14.97 -30.12 -4.61
N ALA A 35 14.44 -29.54 -3.54
CA ALA A 35 14.31 -28.09 -3.40
C ALA A 35 15.68 -27.39 -3.44
N SER A 36 16.70 -27.92 -2.75
CA SER A 36 18.06 -27.35 -2.78
C SER A 36 18.65 -27.34 -4.20
N GLU A 37 18.42 -28.39 -4.98
CA GLU A 37 18.89 -28.44 -6.36
C GLU A 37 18.09 -27.50 -7.28
N TYR A 38 16.77 -27.35 -7.08
CA TYR A 38 15.98 -26.33 -7.79
C TYR A 38 16.42 -24.91 -7.47
N ALA A 39 16.78 -24.60 -6.22
CA ALA A 39 17.33 -23.30 -5.83
C ALA A 39 18.62 -22.95 -6.60
N LYS A 40 19.53 -23.93 -6.71
CA LYS A 40 20.78 -23.78 -7.48
C LYS A 40 20.50 -23.58 -8.97
N ALA A 41 19.56 -24.34 -9.53
CA ALA A 41 19.12 -24.16 -10.91
C ALA A 41 18.57 -22.75 -11.16
N ALA A 42 17.72 -22.26 -10.25
CA ALA A 42 17.12 -20.93 -10.34
C ALA A 42 18.17 -19.80 -10.34
N VAL A 43 19.18 -19.89 -9.48
CA VAL A 43 20.31 -18.95 -9.46
C VAL A 43 21.11 -19.00 -10.76
N CYS A 44 21.37 -20.19 -11.31
CA CYS A 44 22.06 -20.34 -12.60
C CYS A 44 21.26 -19.74 -13.77
N PHE A 45 19.94 -19.96 -13.84
CA PHE A 45 19.07 -19.33 -14.83
C PHE A 45 19.00 -17.80 -14.67
N LYS A 46 18.92 -17.30 -13.44
CA LYS A 46 18.94 -15.86 -13.13
C LYS A 46 20.23 -15.22 -13.64
N ASN A 47 21.38 -15.82 -13.37
CA ASN A 47 22.68 -15.33 -13.84
C ASN A 47 22.82 -15.38 -15.37
N ALA A 48 22.14 -16.32 -16.03
CA ALA A 48 22.04 -16.40 -17.49
C ALA A 48 20.95 -15.49 -18.10
N LYS A 49 20.27 -14.68 -17.28
CA LYS A 49 19.13 -13.82 -17.67
C LYS A 49 17.94 -14.59 -18.27
N GLN A 50 17.82 -15.88 -17.98
CA GLN A 50 16.66 -16.71 -18.35
C GLN A 50 15.61 -16.61 -17.23
N TYR A 51 14.97 -15.44 -17.11
CA TYR A 51 14.10 -15.13 -15.97
C TYR A 51 12.84 -16.01 -15.89
N GLU A 52 12.32 -16.49 -17.03
CA GLU A 52 11.14 -17.37 -17.06
C GLU A 52 11.48 -18.75 -16.46
N GLN A 53 12.60 -19.32 -16.88
CA GLN A 53 13.11 -20.60 -16.36
C GLN A 53 13.55 -20.47 -14.90
N ALA A 54 14.13 -19.32 -14.52
CA ALA A 54 14.48 -19.03 -13.13
C ALA A 54 13.22 -19.01 -12.24
N LYS A 55 12.15 -18.35 -12.70
CA LYS A 55 10.86 -18.33 -12.00
C LYS A 55 10.30 -19.74 -11.83
N ASP A 56 10.24 -20.55 -12.90
CA ASP A 56 9.71 -21.91 -12.79
C ASP A 56 10.53 -22.79 -11.84
N ALA A 57 11.86 -22.60 -11.80
CA ALA A 57 12.72 -23.30 -10.85
C ALA A 57 12.47 -22.85 -9.39
N TYR A 58 12.32 -21.54 -9.13
CA TYR A 58 11.94 -21.03 -7.80
C TYR A 58 10.54 -21.50 -7.35
N LEU A 59 9.59 -21.65 -8.27
CA LEU A 59 8.26 -22.19 -7.94
C LEU A 59 8.32 -23.67 -7.57
N LYS A 60 9.12 -24.47 -8.29
CA LYS A 60 9.38 -25.86 -7.91
C LYS A 60 10.09 -25.98 -6.57
N GLU A 61 11.06 -25.11 -6.29
CA GLU A 61 11.69 -25.04 -4.97
C GLU A 61 10.65 -24.80 -3.86
N ALA A 62 9.75 -23.83 -4.05
CA ALA A 62 8.69 -23.52 -3.09
C ALA A 62 7.65 -24.66 -2.94
N GLU A 63 7.36 -25.40 -4.02
CA GLU A 63 6.43 -26.54 -4.00
C GLU A 63 6.97 -27.71 -3.16
N TYR A 64 8.26 -28.02 -3.28
CA TYR A 64 8.88 -29.13 -2.57
C TYR A 64 9.37 -28.75 -1.17
N HIS A 65 9.63 -27.47 -0.93
CA HIS A 65 9.98 -26.97 0.39
C HIS A 65 9.02 -25.84 0.76
N THR A 66 7.83 -26.24 1.20
CA THR A 66 6.71 -25.35 1.54
C THR A 66 7.02 -24.34 2.65
N GLU A 67 8.11 -24.54 3.40
CA GLU A 67 8.57 -23.56 4.40
C GLU A 67 9.45 -22.44 3.80
N ASN A 68 9.90 -22.57 2.54
CA ASN A 68 10.80 -21.61 1.90
C ASN A 68 10.08 -20.49 1.15
N LYS A 69 9.56 -19.56 1.94
CA LYS A 69 8.86 -18.34 1.50
C LYS A 69 9.72 -17.45 0.59
N THR A 70 11.04 -17.48 0.79
CA THR A 70 11.99 -16.66 0.02
C THR A 70 12.03 -17.05 -1.44
N ALA A 71 11.75 -18.32 -1.78
CA ALA A 71 11.71 -18.79 -3.15
C ALA A 71 10.55 -18.15 -3.95
N ILE A 72 9.36 -18.01 -3.34
CA ILE A 72 8.23 -17.34 -3.99
C ILE A 72 8.51 -15.85 -4.20
N GLU A 73 9.13 -15.18 -3.23
CA GLU A 73 9.57 -13.80 -3.44
C GLU A 73 10.58 -13.67 -4.59
N GLN A 74 11.55 -14.60 -4.68
CA GLN A 74 12.49 -14.61 -5.79
C GLN A 74 11.78 -14.81 -7.14
N ALA A 75 10.76 -15.68 -7.21
CA ALA A 75 9.92 -15.82 -8.40
C ALA A 75 9.23 -14.50 -8.78
N GLY A 76 8.66 -13.79 -7.80
CA GLY A 76 8.11 -12.44 -7.98
C GLY A 76 9.14 -11.42 -8.47
N MET A 77 10.38 -11.46 -7.94
CA MET A 77 11.48 -10.62 -8.42
C MET A 77 11.85 -10.92 -9.88
N MET A 78 11.81 -12.18 -10.32
CA MET A 78 12.09 -12.52 -11.73
C MET A 78 11.02 -11.93 -12.66
N MET A 79 9.75 -11.92 -12.25
CA MET A 79 8.67 -11.27 -13.00
C MET A 79 8.86 -9.74 -13.07
N LYS A 80 9.36 -9.13 -12.00
CA LYS A 80 9.74 -7.70 -11.98
C LYS A 80 10.82 -7.39 -13.01
N GLU A 81 11.88 -8.20 -13.10
CA GLU A 81 12.95 -8.04 -14.10
C GLU A 81 12.43 -8.17 -15.54
N GLN A 82 11.38 -8.98 -15.74
CA GLN A 82 10.68 -9.11 -17.03
C GLN A 82 9.65 -8.00 -17.30
N LYS A 83 9.48 -7.02 -16.40
CA LYS A 83 8.44 -5.98 -16.45
C LYS A 83 7.00 -6.53 -16.42
N LYS A 84 6.81 -7.78 -15.96
CA LYS A 84 5.50 -8.42 -15.76
C LYS A 84 4.98 -8.14 -14.34
N MET A 85 4.74 -6.87 -14.04
CA MET A 85 4.39 -6.42 -12.68
C MET A 85 3.10 -7.04 -12.11
N PRO A 86 2.00 -7.24 -12.88
CA PRO A 86 0.80 -7.90 -12.35
C PRO A 86 1.05 -9.34 -11.89
N GLU A 87 1.86 -10.10 -12.64
CA GLU A 87 2.25 -11.47 -12.26
C GLU A 87 3.14 -11.47 -11.02
N ALA A 88 4.09 -10.51 -10.93
CA ALA A 88 4.94 -10.35 -9.75
C ALA A 88 4.10 -10.17 -8.47
N ILE A 89 3.02 -9.41 -8.53
CA ILE A 89 2.14 -9.17 -7.38
C ILE A 89 1.44 -10.45 -6.93
N GLN A 90 0.96 -11.28 -7.85
CA GLN A 90 0.32 -12.54 -7.49
C GLN A 90 1.26 -13.44 -6.68
N TYR A 91 2.55 -13.47 -7.03
CA TYR A 91 3.56 -14.20 -6.25
C TYR A 91 3.83 -13.55 -4.91
N ILE A 92 3.87 -12.20 -4.83
CA ILE A 92 4.03 -11.52 -3.54
C ILE A 92 2.83 -11.81 -2.61
N GLU A 93 1.60 -11.75 -3.12
CA GLU A 93 0.39 -12.08 -2.34
C GLU A 93 0.42 -13.52 -1.81
N LYS A 94 0.87 -14.48 -2.63
CA LYS A 94 1.08 -15.88 -2.20
C LYS A 94 2.16 -15.98 -1.12
N ALA A 95 3.29 -15.30 -1.29
CA ALA A 95 4.34 -15.27 -0.28
C ALA A 95 3.80 -14.69 1.05
N CYS A 96 2.96 -13.65 1.00
CA CYS A 96 2.35 -13.04 2.17
C CYS A 96 1.44 -14.00 2.93
N MET A 97 0.61 -14.80 2.24
CA MET A 97 -0.20 -15.84 2.88
C MET A 97 0.69 -16.83 3.65
N MET A 98 1.80 -17.28 3.06
CA MET A 98 2.73 -18.19 3.72
C MET A 98 3.50 -17.55 4.88
N TYR A 99 3.81 -16.25 4.80
CA TYR A 99 4.38 -15.51 5.92
C TYR A 99 3.42 -15.43 7.10
N MET A 100 2.11 -15.27 6.84
CA MET A 100 1.08 -15.24 7.88
C MET A 100 0.90 -16.63 8.52
N GLU A 101 0.76 -17.69 7.72
CA GLU A 101 0.57 -19.07 8.20
C GLU A 101 1.70 -19.56 9.10
N ASN A 102 2.93 -19.12 8.83
CA ASN A 102 4.12 -19.51 9.59
C ASN A 102 4.46 -18.52 10.73
N GLY A 103 3.55 -17.64 11.13
CA GLY A 103 3.74 -16.76 12.29
C GLY A 103 4.78 -15.65 12.09
N THR A 104 4.98 -15.19 10.85
CA THR A 104 5.86 -14.05 10.50
C THR A 104 5.09 -12.91 9.80
N PRO A 105 4.02 -12.36 10.43
CA PRO A 105 3.14 -11.37 9.81
C PRO A 105 3.86 -10.07 9.44
N ASP A 106 4.87 -9.67 10.21
CA ASP A 106 5.70 -8.50 9.92
C ASP A 106 6.34 -8.55 8.53
N THR A 107 6.90 -9.69 8.15
CA THR A 107 7.51 -9.87 6.83
C THR A 107 6.44 -9.82 5.73
N ALA A 108 5.25 -10.36 5.99
CA ALA A 108 4.12 -10.28 5.07
C ALA A 108 3.73 -8.81 4.81
N ALA A 109 3.53 -8.03 5.87
CA ALA A 109 3.12 -6.63 5.74
C ALA A 109 4.18 -5.78 5.02
N MET A 110 5.47 -5.99 5.31
CA MET A 110 6.56 -5.30 4.61
C MET A 110 6.65 -5.67 3.13
N ALA A 111 6.40 -6.94 2.78
CA ALA A 111 6.37 -7.39 1.39
C ALA A 111 5.20 -6.74 0.62
N LEU A 112 4.02 -6.64 1.24
CA LEU A 112 2.86 -5.95 0.67
C LEU A 112 3.10 -4.44 0.50
N ASP A 113 3.68 -3.76 1.48
CA ASP A 113 4.02 -2.33 1.38
C ASP A 113 4.98 -2.07 0.22
N ARG A 114 6.01 -2.92 0.08
CA ARG A 114 6.96 -2.84 -1.04
C ARG A 114 6.29 -3.09 -2.38
N ALA A 115 5.35 -4.04 -2.45
CA ALA A 115 4.59 -4.32 -3.66
C ALA A 115 3.67 -3.16 -4.06
N GLY A 116 2.98 -2.56 -3.08
CA GLY A 116 2.17 -1.36 -3.24
C GLY A 116 2.97 -0.23 -3.90
N LYS A 117 4.14 0.08 -3.33
CA LYS A 117 5.04 1.12 -3.87
C LYS A 117 5.49 0.86 -5.30
N LEU A 118 5.70 -0.41 -5.68
CA LEU A 118 6.12 -0.77 -7.04
C LEU A 118 4.99 -0.67 -8.06
N ILE A 119 3.73 -0.91 -7.65
CA ILE A 119 2.58 -0.90 -8.55
C ILE A 119 1.89 0.45 -8.63
N GLU A 120 2.08 1.35 -7.65
CA GLU A 120 1.57 2.73 -7.70
C GLU A 120 1.68 3.43 -9.07
N PRO A 121 2.83 3.44 -9.76
CA PRO A 121 2.96 4.10 -11.06
C PRO A 121 2.24 3.38 -12.22
N ILE A 122 1.74 2.15 -12.00
CA ILE A 122 1.18 1.27 -13.04
C ILE A 122 -0.33 1.10 -12.83
N ASN A 123 -0.74 0.79 -11.59
CA ASN A 123 -2.12 0.57 -11.21
C ASN A 123 -2.35 1.02 -9.75
N LEU A 124 -2.98 2.18 -9.62
CA LEU A 124 -3.31 2.79 -8.32
C LEU A 124 -4.34 1.98 -7.53
N GLU A 125 -5.32 1.35 -8.19
CA GLU A 125 -6.35 0.56 -7.52
C GLU A 125 -5.75 -0.66 -6.84
N LYS A 126 -4.81 -1.34 -7.52
CA LYS A 126 -4.11 -2.47 -6.93
C LYS A 126 -3.17 -2.04 -5.81
N ALA A 127 -2.55 -0.86 -5.90
CA ALA A 127 -1.74 -0.32 -4.82
C ALA A 127 -2.59 -0.07 -3.55
N VAL A 128 -3.80 0.47 -3.70
CA VAL A 128 -4.75 0.63 -2.58
C VAL A 128 -5.04 -0.70 -1.90
N ASP A 129 -5.40 -1.74 -2.68
CA ASP A 129 -5.69 -3.09 -2.15
C ASP A 129 -4.49 -3.66 -1.37
N LEU A 130 -3.28 -3.51 -1.90
CA LEU A 130 -2.05 -3.99 -1.22
C LEU A 130 -1.77 -3.23 0.09
N TYR A 131 -1.93 -1.91 0.11
CA TYR A 131 -1.74 -1.13 1.34
C TYR A 131 -2.82 -1.41 2.39
N GLN A 132 -4.07 -1.61 1.97
CA GLN A 132 -5.14 -2.00 2.88
C GLN A 132 -4.91 -3.39 3.48
N LYS A 133 -4.46 -4.35 2.68
CA LYS A 133 -4.06 -5.68 3.16
C LYS A 133 -2.92 -5.58 4.17
N ALA A 134 -1.88 -4.81 3.84
CA ALA A 134 -0.73 -4.62 4.72
C ALA A 134 -1.12 -3.94 6.04
N ALA A 135 -2.00 -2.94 5.99
CA ALA A 135 -2.54 -2.30 7.18
C ALA A 135 -3.34 -3.28 8.04
N GLY A 136 -4.17 -4.13 7.42
CA GLY A 136 -4.93 -5.17 8.13
C GLY A 136 -4.03 -6.19 8.83
N VAL A 137 -2.88 -6.55 8.26
CA VAL A 137 -1.88 -7.41 8.92
C VAL A 137 -1.36 -6.74 10.20
N PHE A 138 -0.96 -5.47 10.15
CA PHE A 138 -0.49 -4.76 11.33
C PHE A 138 -1.59 -4.47 12.36
N GLU A 139 -2.82 -4.25 11.91
CA GLU A 139 -3.97 -4.06 12.79
C GLU A 139 -4.28 -5.32 13.59
N ASN A 140 -4.22 -6.50 12.96
CA ASN A 140 -4.41 -7.80 13.65
C ASN A 140 -3.32 -8.09 14.69
N GLU A 141 -2.15 -7.47 14.57
CA GLU A 141 -1.01 -7.57 15.50
C GLU A 141 -1.01 -6.45 16.55
N ASP A 142 -2.09 -5.65 16.68
CA ASP A 142 -2.19 -4.47 17.55
C ASP A 142 -1.12 -3.39 17.30
N ARG A 143 -0.50 -3.40 16.11
CA ARG A 143 0.53 -2.45 15.68
C ARG A 143 -0.08 -1.22 15.00
N LEU A 144 -0.88 -0.48 15.77
CA LEU A 144 -1.72 0.61 15.25
C LEU A 144 -0.93 1.72 14.53
N ARG A 145 0.29 2.04 14.99
CA ARG A 145 1.14 3.08 14.35
C ARG A 145 1.54 2.70 12.92
N GLN A 146 1.91 1.44 12.69
CA GLN A 146 2.26 0.96 11.36
C GLN A 146 1.02 0.82 10.48
N ALA A 147 -0.08 0.30 11.05
CA ALA A 147 -1.33 0.13 10.32
C ALA A 147 -1.90 1.47 9.83
N VAL A 148 -1.88 2.52 10.67
CA VAL A 148 -2.40 3.85 10.29
C VAL A 148 -1.54 4.53 9.22
N GLU A 149 -0.23 4.30 9.21
CA GLU A 149 0.67 4.83 8.17
C GLU A 149 0.32 4.26 6.79
N LEU A 150 0.06 2.95 6.72
CA LEU A 150 -0.31 2.26 5.48
C LEU A 150 -1.72 2.61 5.03
N LEU A 151 -2.67 2.73 5.95
CA LEU A 151 -4.00 3.28 5.66
C LEU A 151 -3.89 4.70 5.09
N GLY A 152 -3.01 5.55 5.64
CA GLY A 152 -2.76 6.88 5.10
C GLY A 152 -2.18 6.88 3.68
N LYS A 153 -1.39 5.86 3.29
CA LYS A 153 -1.00 5.66 1.87
C LYS A 153 -2.24 5.34 1.03
N ALA A 154 -3.07 4.38 1.46
CA ALA A 154 -4.28 3.98 0.75
C ALA A 154 -5.28 5.15 0.56
N SER A 155 -5.56 5.91 1.61
CA SER A 155 -6.49 7.06 1.57
C SER A 155 -6.05 8.13 0.56
N ARG A 156 -4.74 8.45 0.52
CA ARG A 156 -4.19 9.39 -0.46
C ARG A 156 -4.38 8.91 -1.90
N LEU A 157 -4.17 7.61 -2.13
CA LEU A 157 -4.41 7.03 -3.46
C LEU A 157 -5.88 7.00 -3.83
N LEU A 158 -6.79 6.74 -2.88
CA LEU A 158 -8.24 6.80 -3.10
C LEU A 158 -8.71 8.20 -3.51
N VAL A 159 -8.17 9.25 -2.88
CA VAL A 159 -8.43 10.64 -3.29
C VAL A 159 -7.91 10.90 -4.71
N ARG A 160 -6.70 10.43 -5.06
CA ARG A 160 -6.15 10.53 -6.42
C ARG A 160 -7.01 9.81 -7.46
N LEU A 161 -7.62 8.69 -7.07
CA LEU A 161 -8.57 7.93 -7.89
C LEU A 161 -9.98 8.55 -7.96
N LYS A 162 -10.24 9.65 -7.24
CA LYS A 162 -11.56 10.27 -7.07
C LYS A 162 -12.62 9.33 -6.48
N ARG A 163 -12.20 8.29 -5.76
CA ARG A 163 -13.08 7.37 -5.01
C ARG A 163 -13.36 7.97 -3.63
N LEU A 164 -14.07 9.10 -3.62
CA LEU A 164 -14.24 9.98 -2.46
C LEU A 164 -15.00 9.31 -1.30
N ASP A 165 -15.97 8.46 -1.60
CA ASP A 165 -16.73 7.73 -0.59
C ASP A 165 -15.81 6.78 0.21
N GLU A 166 -14.98 6.02 -0.50
CA GLU A 166 -14.02 5.11 0.12
C GLU A 166 -12.89 5.85 0.82
N ALA A 167 -12.44 6.98 0.28
CA ALA A 167 -11.47 7.85 0.93
C ALA A 167 -12.01 8.39 2.27
N ALA A 168 -13.29 8.79 2.33
CA ALA A 168 -13.93 9.25 3.56
C ALA A 168 -13.98 8.15 4.63
N VAL A 169 -14.33 6.91 4.22
CA VAL A 169 -14.34 5.74 5.12
C VAL A 169 -12.93 5.44 5.63
N ALA A 170 -11.93 5.44 4.74
CA ALA A 170 -10.54 5.17 5.11
C ALA A 170 -9.98 6.22 6.07
N LEU A 171 -10.27 7.52 5.84
CA LEU A 171 -9.87 8.60 6.73
C LEU A 171 -10.57 8.56 8.09
N GLN A 172 -11.84 8.14 8.14
CA GLN A 172 -12.52 7.93 9.41
C GLN A 172 -11.84 6.82 10.22
N LYS A 173 -11.44 5.73 9.55
CA LYS A 173 -10.67 4.66 10.18
C LYS A 173 -9.33 5.17 10.70
N GLU A 174 -8.58 5.94 9.90
CA GLU A 174 -7.33 6.58 10.35
C GLU A 174 -7.53 7.48 11.57
N LYS A 175 -8.57 8.32 11.57
CA LYS A 175 -8.89 9.21 12.70
C LYS A 175 -9.17 8.42 13.98
N ASN A 176 -9.90 7.31 13.88
CA ASN A 176 -10.17 6.44 15.03
C ASN A 176 -8.87 5.83 15.57
N MET A 177 -7.99 5.33 14.70
CA MET A 177 -6.69 4.77 15.11
C MET A 177 -5.79 5.83 15.74
N TYR A 178 -5.71 7.04 15.18
CA TYR A 178 -4.96 8.13 15.81
C TYR A 178 -5.53 8.56 17.15
N LYS A 179 -6.87 8.49 17.31
CA LYS A 179 -7.53 8.75 18.59
C LYS A 179 -7.15 7.70 19.64
N GLU A 180 -7.09 6.42 19.27
CA GLU A 180 -6.64 5.34 20.14
C GLU A 180 -5.15 5.46 20.52
N ILE A 181 -4.31 5.92 19.59
CA ILE A 181 -2.89 6.21 19.84
C ILE A 181 -2.71 7.53 20.64
N GLU A 182 -3.81 8.26 20.91
CA GLU A 182 -3.82 9.60 21.53
C GLU A 182 -2.99 10.65 20.78
N ASN A 183 -2.83 10.46 19.47
CA ASN A 183 -2.22 11.46 18.58
C ASN A 183 -3.30 12.42 18.06
N PHE A 184 -3.76 13.31 18.96
CA PHE A 184 -4.80 14.28 18.65
C PHE A 184 -4.44 15.28 17.55
N PRO A 185 -3.21 15.82 17.45
CA PRO A 185 -2.84 16.69 16.33
C PRO A 185 -3.11 16.05 14.97
N MET A 186 -2.83 14.75 14.84
CA MET A 186 -3.12 14.04 13.58
C MET A 186 -4.62 13.83 13.35
N CYS A 187 -5.41 13.64 14.41
CA CYS A 187 -6.88 13.60 14.29
C CYS A 187 -7.45 14.90 13.72
N PHE A 188 -6.86 16.05 14.06
CA PHE A 188 -7.27 17.35 13.52
C PHE A 188 -7.02 17.40 12.02
N LYS A 189 -5.82 16.99 11.59
CA LYS A 189 -5.48 16.89 10.16
C LYS A 189 -6.40 15.94 9.40
N LYS A 190 -6.79 14.80 9.99
CA LYS A 190 -7.77 13.89 9.38
C LYS A 190 -9.15 14.52 9.29
N THR A 191 -9.57 15.30 10.29
CA THR A 191 -10.84 16.05 10.24
C THR A 191 -10.84 17.05 9.09
N THR A 192 -9.75 17.80 8.93
CA THR A 192 -9.57 18.73 7.80
C THR A 192 -9.70 18.01 6.47
N ALA A 193 -9.04 16.85 6.28
CA ALA A 193 -9.16 16.06 5.06
C ALA A 193 -10.60 15.54 4.81
N GLN A 194 -11.31 15.11 5.86
CA GLN A 194 -12.71 14.67 5.75
C GLN A 194 -13.63 15.81 5.29
N VAL A 195 -13.50 17.00 5.89
CA VAL A 195 -14.28 18.19 5.51
C VAL A 195 -14.09 18.50 4.03
N LEU A 196 -12.84 18.55 3.55
CA LEU A 196 -12.56 18.81 2.13
C LEU A 196 -13.21 17.77 1.20
N ILE A 197 -13.15 16.48 1.56
CA ILE A 197 -13.77 15.40 0.78
C ILE A 197 -15.29 15.57 0.73
N HIS A 198 -15.93 15.85 1.86
CA HIS A 198 -17.38 15.99 1.93
C HIS A 198 -17.87 17.24 1.18
N LEU A 199 -17.16 18.36 1.30
CA LEU A 199 -17.47 19.56 0.52
C LEU A 199 -17.28 19.32 -0.99
N HIS A 200 -16.25 18.58 -1.40
CA HIS A 200 -16.05 18.20 -2.80
C HIS A 200 -17.16 17.28 -3.33
N ARG A 201 -17.81 16.50 -2.46
CA ARG A 201 -18.98 15.70 -2.80
C ARG A 201 -20.29 16.50 -2.84
N GLY A 202 -20.26 17.79 -2.47
CA GLY A 202 -21.45 18.62 -2.28
C GLY A 202 -22.27 18.25 -1.02
N ASP A 203 -21.68 17.51 -0.08
CA ASP A 203 -22.34 17.05 1.13
C ASP A 203 -21.92 17.92 2.33
N TYR A 204 -22.50 19.12 2.41
CA TYR A 204 -22.24 20.06 3.49
C TYR A 204 -22.59 19.47 4.87
N VAL A 205 -23.69 18.72 4.96
CA VAL A 205 -24.17 18.15 6.23
C VAL A 205 -23.16 17.16 6.79
N ALA A 206 -22.57 16.31 5.94
CA ALA A 206 -21.48 15.43 6.36
C ALA A 206 -20.21 16.19 6.75
N ALA A 207 -19.85 17.25 6.01
CA ALA A 207 -18.69 18.08 6.32
C ALA A 207 -18.82 18.76 7.69
N ASP A 208 -19.95 19.41 7.96
CA ASP A 208 -20.27 20.03 9.25
C ASP A 208 -20.29 19.00 10.38
N LYS A 209 -20.88 17.82 10.14
CA LYS A 209 -20.87 16.73 11.11
C LYS A 209 -19.45 16.30 11.50
N CYS A 210 -18.51 16.23 10.56
CA CYS A 210 -17.11 15.88 10.85
C CYS A 210 -16.45 16.87 11.83
N VAL A 211 -16.71 18.18 11.68
CA VAL A 211 -16.21 19.21 12.59
C VAL A 211 -16.88 19.07 13.97
N ARG A 212 -18.20 18.91 14.00
CA ARG A 212 -18.96 18.77 15.25
C ARG A 212 -18.50 17.58 16.09
N GLU A 213 -18.28 16.43 15.46
CA GLU A 213 -17.77 15.24 16.16
C GLU A 213 -16.36 15.47 16.73
N SER A 214 -15.55 16.29 16.07
CA SER A 214 -14.18 16.59 16.48
C SER A 214 -14.08 17.52 17.69
N TYR A 215 -15.12 18.28 18.06
CA TYR A 215 -15.10 19.06 19.31
C TYR A 215 -14.91 18.20 20.56
N SER A 216 -15.25 16.91 20.49
CA SER A 216 -14.99 15.96 21.57
C SER A 216 -13.52 15.57 21.73
N LEU A 217 -12.65 15.93 20.76
CA LEU A 217 -11.22 15.63 20.80
C LEU A 217 -10.48 16.65 21.68
N PRO A 218 -9.60 16.19 22.59
CA PRO A 218 -8.80 17.08 23.43
C PRO A 218 -8.00 18.10 22.60
N GLY A 219 -8.22 19.39 22.85
CA GLY A 219 -7.50 20.48 22.21
C GLY A 219 -8.01 20.91 20.83
N TYR A 220 -9.05 20.26 20.27
CA TYR A 220 -9.53 20.61 18.94
C TYR A 220 -10.14 22.02 18.89
N SER A 221 -11.02 22.38 19.81
CA SER A 221 -11.72 23.68 19.78
C SER A 221 -10.80 24.91 19.86
N GLY A 222 -9.58 24.74 20.41
CA GLY A 222 -8.57 25.80 20.47
C GLY A 222 -7.53 25.73 19.34
N SER A 223 -7.67 24.80 18.41
CA SER A 223 -6.70 24.57 17.34
C SER A 223 -6.94 25.46 16.13
N GLU A 224 -5.88 25.78 15.41
CA GLU A 224 -5.97 26.47 14.12
C GLU A 224 -6.78 25.66 13.08
N ASP A 225 -6.74 24.32 13.17
CA ASP A 225 -7.53 23.43 12.32
C ASP A 225 -9.04 23.64 12.52
N CYS A 226 -9.51 23.78 13.77
CA CYS A 226 -10.91 24.05 14.06
C CYS A 226 -11.36 25.40 13.50
N VAL A 227 -10.61 26.46 13.78
CA VAL A 227 -10.92 27.81 13.29
C VAL A 227 -10.96 27.84 11.76
N ALA A 228 -9.99 27.19 11.10
CA ALA A 228 -9.96 27.11 9.65
C ALA A 228 -11.17 26.35 9.08
N MET A 229 -11.57 25.24 9.69
CA MET A 229 -12.73 24.46 9.23
C MET A 229 -14.06 25.17 9.46
N GLU A 230 -14.24 25.85 10.60
CA GLU A 230 -15.42 26.68 10.85
C GLU A 230 -15.50 27.83 9.83
N THR A 231 -14.39 28.52 9.58
CA THR A 231 -14.32 29.61 8.60
C THR A 231 -14.59 29.09 7.18
N LEU A 232 -14.11 27.89 6.85
CA LEU A 232 -14.36 27.26 5.55
C LEU A 232 -15.84 26.90 5.37
N LEU A 233 -16.45 26.27 6.37
CA LEU A 233 -17.86 25.88 6.33
C LEU A 233 -18.78 27.10 6.29
N GLN A 234 -18.46 28.15 7.03
CA GLN A 234 -19.21 29.41 6.97
C GLN A 234 -19.15 30.03 5.56
N GLY A 235 -17.94 30.17 4.99
CA GLY A 235 -17.80 30.71 3.64
C GLY A 235 -18.50 29.87 2.58
N TYR A 236 -18.54 28.55 2.77
CA TYR A 236 -19.28 27.65 1.88
C TYR A 236 -20.81 27.83 1.98
N ASP A 237 -21.35 27.96 3.20
CA ASP A 237 -22.78 28.16 3.45
C ASP A 237 -23.27 29.55 2.97
N GLU A 238 -22.46 30.58 3.20
CA GLU A 238 -22.74 31.97 2.79
C GLU A 238 -22.45 32.23 1.30
N GLN A 239 -21.90 31.24 0.59
CA GLN A 239 -21.45 31.36 -0.81
C GLN A 239 -20.38 32.45 -1.03
N ASP A 240 -19.53 32.70 -0.03
CA ASP A 240 -18.42 33.64 -0.11
C ASP A 240 -17.18 32.96 -0.72
N GLU A 241 -17.02 33.12 -2.04
CA GLU A 241 -15.87 32.58 -2.80
C GLU A 241 -14.52 33.12 -2.27
N ASP A 242 -14.45 34.37 -1.85
CA ASP A 242 -13.22 35.00 -1.37
C ASP A 242 -12.78 34.44 -0.01
N GLN A 243 -13.74 34.17 0.88
CA GLN A 243 -13.48 33.51 2.16
C GLN A 243 -13.00 32.07 1.95
N VAL A 244 -13.70 31.29 1.13
CA VAL A 244 -13.30 29.91 0.79
C VAL A 244 -11.92 29.89 0.14
N TYR A 245 -11.65 30.81 -0.79
CA TYR A 245 -10.36 30.94 -1.46
C TYR A 245 -9.24 31.26 -0.48
N ARG A 246 -9.45 32.20 0.45
CA ARG A 246 -8.46 32.58 1.47
C ARG A 246 -8.10 31.40 2.38
N VAL A 247 -9.10 30.67 2.87
CA VAL A 247 -8.86 29.51 3.75
C VAL A 247 -8.12 28.42 2.98
N CYS A 248 -8.57 28.05 1.78
CA CYS A 248 -7.90 27.06 0.93
C CYS A 248 -6.43 27.43 0.60
N ASN A 249 -6.10 28.72 0.61
CA ASN A 249 -4.74 29.22 0.36
C ASN A 249 -3.89 29.42 1.61
N SER A 250 -4.43 29.17 2.80
CA SER A 250 -3.70 29.27 4.06
C SER A 250 -2.53 28.26 4.11
N PRO A 251 -1.46 28.57 4.89
CA PRO A 251 -0.39 27.61 5.11
C PRO A 251 -0.90 26.27 5.64
N LEU A 252 -1.92 26.29 6.52
CA LEU A 252 -2.50 25.09 7.12
C LEU A 252 -2.97 24.08 6.07
N LEU A 253 -3.69 24.53 5.03
CA LEU A 253 -4.20 23.67 3.97
C LEU A 253 -3.17 23.38 2.87
N LYS A 254 -2.25 24.31 2.60
CA LYS A 254 -1.17 24.12 1.63
C LYS A 254 -0.13 23.08 2.05
N TYR A 255 0.16 22.98 3.34
CA TYR A 255 1.17 22.06 3.87
C TYR A 255 0.62 20.73 4.40
N MET A 256 -0.69 20.48 4.30
CA MET A 256 -1.30 19.22 4.80
C MET A 256 -0.62 17.94 4.30
N ASP A 257 -0.04 17.94 3.10
CA ASP A 257 0.62 16.77 2.50
C ASP A 257 2.16 16.77 2.65
N ASN A 258 2.77 17.86 3.10
CA ASN A 258 4.24 18.01 3.10
C ASN A 258 4.95 17.34 4.29
N ASP A 259 4.22 16.87 5.31
CA ASP A 259 4.79 16.35 6.56
C ASP A 259 5.18 14.86 6.55
N VAL A 260 5.22 14.19 5.39
CA VAL A 260 5.92 12.89 5.25
C VAL A 260 6.91 12.98 4.10
N SER A 261 8.11 13.41 4.44
CA SER A 261 9.26 13.63 3.58
C SER A 261 9.72 12.35 2.85
N THR A 262 10.30 12.57 1.65
CA THR A 262 11.17 11.64 0.88
C THR A 262 10.52 10.46 0.14
N ALA A 263 9.98 10.68 -1.07
CA ALA A 263 10.11 9.70 -2.17
C ALA A 263 9.65 10.16 -3.55
N ASP A 264 9.07 11.35 -3.76
CA ASP A 264 8.86 11.85 -5.13
C ASP A 264 8.62 13.38 -5.14
N PRO A 265 9.47 14.19 -5.81
CA PRO A 265 9.22 15.62 -6.00
C PRO A 265 7.95 15.89 -6.81
N GLY A 266 7.42 14.89 -7.51
CA GLY A 266 6.20 14.98 -8.31
C GLY A 266 4.89 14.81 -7.54
N SER A 267 4.90 14.39 -6.27
CA SER A 267 3.67 14.11 -5.50
C SER A 267 3.29 15.17 -4.46
N ALA A 268 4.16 16.15 -4.20
CA ALA A 268 4.10 17.07 -3.06
C ALA A 268 3.04 18.21 -3.15
N SER A 269 2.05 18.13 -4.04
CA SER A 269 1.14 19.26 -4.29
C SER A 269 -0.26 18.89 -4.80
N HIS A 270 -0.68 17.62 -4.69
CA HIS A 270 -1.86 17.17 -5.42
C HIS A 270 -3.17 17.23 -4.64
N MET A 271 -3.21 17.00 -3.32
CA MET A 271 -4.49 17.00 -2.63
C MET A 271 -5.06 18.42 -2.52
N THR A 272 -4.24 19.41 -2.14
CA THR A 272 -4.66 20.82 -2.10
C THR A 272 -5.00 21.37 -3.49
N SER A 273 -4.25 21.02 -4.54
CA SER A 273 -4.56 21.45 -5.91
C SER A 273 -5.86 20.85 -6.44
N VAL A 274 -6.15 19.57 -6.15
CA VAL A 274 -7.38 18.90 -6.57
C VAL A 274 -8.59 19.49 -5.82
N PHE A 275 -8.49 19.74 -4.51
CA PHE A 275 -9.59 20.34 -3.74
C PHE A 275 -9.81 21.81 -4.08
N GLN A 276 -8.74 22.59 -4.25
CA GLN A 276 -8.83 24.01 -4.58
C GLN A 276 -9.40 24.24 -5.98
N CYS A 277 -9.08 23.38 -6.96
CA CYS A 277 -9.60 23.52 -8.31
C CYS A 277 -11.05 23.05 -8.44
N VAL A 278 -11.55 22.17 -7.57
CA VAL A 278 -12.95 21.72 -7.63
C VAL A 278 -13.88 22.57 -6.77
N LEU A 279 -13.52 22.91 -5.53
CA LEU A 279 -14.36 23.78 -4.69
C LEU A 279 -14.63 25.14 -5.36
N LEU A 280 -13.64 25.72 -6.04
CA LEU A 280 -13.81 26.98 -6.80
C LEU A 280 -14.49 26.79 -8.16
N ARG A 281 -14.55 25.56 -8.71
CA ARG A 281 -15.29 25.27 -9.95
C ARG A 281 -16.78 25.14 -9.70
N ASP A 282 -17.17 24.57 -8.55
CA ASP A 282 -18.57 24.41 -8.18
C ASP A 282 -19.26 25.78 -7.98
N PHE A 283 -18.52 26.79 -7.49
CA PHE A 283 -19.02 28.18 -7.40
C PHE A 283 -19.18 28.89 -8.76
N ARG A 284 -18.43 28.50 -9.79
CA ARG A 284 -18.50 29.12 -11.13
C ARG A 284 -19.56 28.52 -12.06
N CYS A 285 -20.18 27.42 -11.66
CA CYS A 285 -21.22 26.74 -12.44
C CYS A 285 -22.63 26.86 -11.82
N GLY A 286 -22.78 27.64 -10.75
CA GLY A 286 -24.06 28.00 -10.12
C GLY A 286 -24.65 29.29 -10.67
#